data_AF-A0A1V5XMK7-F1
#
_entry.id   AF-A0A1V5XMK7-F1
#
_cell.length_a   1.000
_cell.length_b   1.000
_cell.length_c   1.000
_cell.angle_alpha   90.00
_cell.angle_beta   90.00
_cell.angle_gamma   90.00
#
_symmetry.space_group_name_H-M   'P 1'
#
loop_
_entity.id
_entity.type
_entity.pdbx_description
1 polymer ?
#
loop_
_entity_poly.entity_id
_entity_poly.type
_entity_poly.pdbx_seq_one_letter_code
_entity_poly.pdbx_strand_id
1 'polypeptide(L)'
;MGFVMLVGCGGGKPEPSTPASTSDYDEMATESESEPEETSASSHSSAPVSEMGERPPPIPEAWELHQRDCDALGAKYEQLLLAVELEKLEARKLNEKQRGAAEQNVRGTAKQGAENWMRACEGIVGTVQVKSRWDCAYRANTLDRFKGCMDGKYDREGDD
;
A
#
# COMPACT_ATOMS: atom_id res chain seq x y z
N MET A 1 -9.69 40.28 -42.82
CA MET A 1 -9.31 41.56 -42.20
C MET A 1 -9.74 41.48 -40.73
N GLY A 2 -8.83 41.08 -39.84
CA GLY A 2 -8.32 41.93 -38.73
C GLY A 2 -9.14 41.62 -37.46
N PHE A 3 -8.61 41.41 -36.26
CA PHE A 3 -7.38 41.87 -35.62
C PHE A 3 -7.07 40.95 -34.42
N VAL A 4 -5.78 40.76 -34.11
CA VAL A 4 -5.26 40.06 -32.93
C VAL A 4 -5.15 41.06 -31.76
N MET A 5 -5.44 40.63 -30.52
CA MET A 5 -4.80 41.22 -29.34
C MET A 5 -4.40 40.14 -28.31
N LEU A 6 -3.10 40.16 -28.00
CA LEU A 6 -2.40 39.51 -26.90
C LEU A 6 -2.46 40.42 -25.67
N VAL A 7 -2.84 39.88 -24.51
CA VAL A 7 -2.42 40.32 -23.16
C VAL A 7 -2.52 39.05 -22.30
N GLY A 8 -1.46 38.45 -21.74
CA GLY A 8 -0.35 39.07 -21.03
C GLY A 8 -0.63 39.01 -19.51
N CYS A 9 -0.73 37.81 -18.93
CA CYS A 9 -0.87 37.65 -17.47
C CYS A 9 0.48 37.25 -16.88
N GLY A 10 1.26 38.28 -16.53
CA GLY A 10 2.33 38.16 -15.56
C GLY A 10 1.73 38.04 -14.17
N GLY A 11 2.12 37.01 -13.43
CA GLY A 11 1.75 36.78 -12.04
C GLY A 11 2.98 36.30 -11.27
N GLY A 12 3.44 37.13 -10.35
CA GLY A 12 4.74 37.07 -9.69
C GLY A 12 5.00 35.77 -8.93
N LYS A 13 6.26 35.36 -8.95
CA LYS A 13 6.85 34.34 -8.09
C LYS A 13 7.20 35.00 -6.75
N PRO A 14 6.62 34.61 -5.61
CA PRO A 14 7.10 35.08 -4.31
C PRO A 14 8.43 34.42 -3.97
N GLU A 15 9.34 35.25 -3.47
CA GLU A 15 10.70 34.92 -3.03
C GLU A 15 10.69 33.96 -1.83
N PRO A 16 11.68 33.06 -1.69
CA PRO A 16 11.87 32.30 -0.46
C PRO A 16 12.54 33.16 0.62
N SER A 17 11.83 33.37 1.73
CA SER A 17 12.42 33.87 2.98
C SER A 17 13.01 32.71 3.80
N THR A 18 14.33 32.67 3.91
CA THR A 18 15.09 32.02 5.00
C THR A 18 14.93 32.90 6.25
N PRO A 19 14.88 32.41 7.52
CA PRO A 19 16.02 31.72 8.14
C PRO A 19 15.76 30.71 9.30
N ALA A 20 16.84 29.94 9.57
CA ALA A 20 17.35 29.48 10.86
C ALA A 20 16.47 28.69 11.86
N SER A 21 16.91 27.47 12.14
CA SER A 21 16.92 26.88 13.49
C SER A 21 18.11 25.91 13.55
N THR A 22 19.27 26.39 14.04
CA THR A 22 19.79 26.05 15.37
C THR A 22 19.83 24.54 15.62
N SER A 23 20.90 23.91 15.13
CA SER A 23 21.41 22.66 15.69
C SER A 23 22.21 23.01 16.94
N ASP A 24 21.71 22.67 18.12
CA ASP A 24 22.49 22.54 19.35
C ASP A 24 21.51 22.05 20.41
N TYR A 25 21.46 20.74 20.63
CA TYR A 25 21.15 20.18 21.94
C TYR A 25 21.88 18.85 22.10
N ASP A 26 22.99 18.99 22.82
CA ASP A 26 23.65 18.06 23.73
C ASP A 26 22.64 17.15 24.47
N GLU A 27 23.01 15.88 24.67
CA GLU A 27 23.04 15.21 25.98
C GLU A 27 23.14 13.69 25.76
N MET A 28 24.38 13.18 25.70
CA MET A 28 24.66 11.76 25.91
C MET A 28 24.88 11.55 27.40
N ALA A 29 23.86 11.06 28.11
CA ALA A 29 23.99 10.53 29.45
C ALA A 29 24.01 8.99 29.40
N THR A 30 25.22 8.45 29.47
CA THR A 30 25.54 7.05 29.70
C THR A 30 25.39 6.75 31.18
N GLU A 31 24.39 5.95 31.60
CA GLU A 31 24.51 5.06 32.77
C GLU A 31 23.26 4.17 32.91
N SER A 32 23.44 2.86 32.87
CA SER A 32 22.62 1.89 33.61
C SER A 32 23.31 0.53 33.58
N GLU A 33 24.20 0.35 34.54
CA GLU A 33 24.61 -0.95 35.05
C GLU A 33 23.75 -1.22 36.29
N SER A 34 22.99 -2.32 36.31
CA SER A 34 22.57 -3.09 37.50
C SER A 34 21.61 -4.21 37.10
N GLU A 35 22.16 -5.41 36.91
CA GLU A 35 21.51 -6.68 37.28
C GLU A 35 22.00 -7.04 38.71
N PRO A 36 21.54 -8.11 39.37
CA PRO A 36 20.30 -8.90 39.30
C PRO A 36 19.60 -8.99 40.68
N GLU A 37 18.43 -9.62 40.81
CA GLU A 37 18.10 -10.51 41.95
C GLU A 37 16.91 -11.43 41.60
N GLU A 38 17.15 -12.74 41.71
CA GLU A 38 16.14 -13.79 41.87
C GLU A 38 15.31 -13.57 43.14
N THR A 39 14.02 -13.92 43.14
CA THR A 39 13.45 -14.76 44.21
C THR A 39 12.21 -15.50 43.73
N SER A 40 12.25 -16.82 43.85
CA SER A 40 11.16 -17.78 43.76
C SER A 40 10.00 -17.49 44.73
N ALA A 41 8.75 -17.62 44.26
CA ALA A 41 7.67 -18.12 45.13
C ALA A 41 6.60 -18.83 44.28
N SER A 42 6.69 -20.16 44.30
CA SER A 42 5.65 -21.07 43.85
C SER A 42 4.40 -20.91 44.72
N SER A 43 3.23 -20.77 44.09
CA SER A 43 1.95 -21.09 44.72
C SER A 43 1.04 -21.68 43.66
N HIS A 44 0.99 -23.01 43.66
CA HIS A 44 0.01 -23.81 42.96
C HIS A 44 -1.39 -23.48 43.50
N SER A 45 -2.21 -22.87 42.67
CA SER A 45 -3.66 -22.84 42.87
C SER A 45 -4.30 -23.40 41.59
N SER A 46 -4.59 -24.70 41.62
CA SER A 46 -5.29 -25.39 40.54
C SER A 46 -6.75 -24.97 40.56
N ALA A 47 -7.09 -23.98 39.73
CA ALA A 47 -8.47 -23.69 39.36
C ALA A 47 -9.01 -24.76 38.38
N PRO A 48 -10.31 -25.08 38.43
CA PRO A 48 -10.91 -26.10 37.58
C PRO A 48 -10.86 -25.72 36.09
N VAL A 49 -10.36 -26.64 35.26
CA VAL A 49 -10.41 -26.58 33.79
C VAL A 49 -11.86 -26.67 33.33
N SER A 50 -12.46 -25.51 33.11
CA SER A 50 -13.69 -25.35 32.36
C SER A 50 -13.49 -24.21 31.37
N GLU A 51 -13.11 -24.55 30.14
CA GLU A 51 -13.68 -23.93 28.94
C GLU A 51 -13.18 -24.74 27.74
N MET A 52 -14.08 -25.11 26.83
CA MET A 52 -13.71 -25.45 25.47
C MET A 52 -13.10 -24.17 24.86
N GLY A 53 -11.81 -24.00 25.07
CA GLY A 53 -11.08 -22.82 24.61
C GLY A 53 -11.19 -22.75 23.09
N GLU A 54 -11.95 -21.77 22.63
CA GLU A 54 -11.95 -21.34 21.25
C GLU A 54 -10.48 -21.09 20.86
N ARG A 55 -9.96 -21.88 19.91
CA ARG A 55 -8.55 -21.81 19.53
C ARG A 55 -8.24 -20.35 19.19
N PRO A 56 -7.21 -19.74 19.82
CA PRO A 56 -6.87 -18.36 19.51
C PRO A 56 -6.70 -18.23 18.00
N PRO A 57 -7.21 -17.15 17.39
CA PRO A 57 -7.11 -16.98 15.95
C PRO A 57 -5.63 -17.06 15.56
N PRO A 58 -5.30 -17.74 14.45
CA PRO A 58 -3.92 -17.87 14.01
C PRO A 58 -3.29 -16.47 13.92
N ILE A 59 -2.16 -16.29 14.60
CA ILE A 59 -1.41 -15.03 14.56
C ILE A 59 -0.97 -14.84 13.11
N PRO A 60 -1.27 -13.69 12.49
CA PRO A 60 -0.90 -13.45 11.12
C PRO A 60 0.63 -13.52 10.97
N GLU A 61 1.11 -14.28 9.98
CA GLU A 61 2.54 -14.38 9.72
C GLU A 61 3.12 -13.02 9.34
N ALA A 62 4.13 -12.58 10.10
CA ALA A 62 4.91 -11.38 9.81
C ALA A 62 5.80 -11.62 8.58
N TRP A 63 5.76 -10.68 7.63
CA TRP A 63 6.56 -10.71 6.40
C TRP A 63 7.23 -9.36 6.18
N GLU A 64 8.54 -9.35 5.94
CA GLU A 64 9.24 -8.12 5.56
C GLU A 64 9.01 -7.81 4.08
N LEU A 65 8.49 -6.64 3.80
CA LEU A 65 8.19 -6.23 2.43
C LEU A 65 9.47 -5.85 1.68
N HIS A 66 9.70 -6.48 0.53
CA HIS A 66 10.83 -6.16 -0.35
C HIS A 66 10.38 -5.41 -1.60
N GLN A 67 11.31 -4.66 -2.23
CA GLN A 67 11.04 -3.96 -3.49
C GLN A 67 10.46 -4.88 -4.58
N ARG A 68 11.01 -6.10 -4.70
CA ARG A 68 10.52 -7.11 -5.66
C ARG A 68 9.03 -7.45 -5.48
N ASP A 69 8.53 -7.35 -4.25
CA ASP A 69 7.13 -7.66 -3.94
C ASP A 69 6.23 -6.53 -4.46
N CYS A 70 6.68 -5.28 -4.32
CA CYS A 70 6.02 -4.12 -4.93
C CYS A 70 6.02 -4.19 -6.45
N ASP A 71 7.13 -4.59 -7.07
CA ASP A 71 7.22 -4.70 -8.53
C ASP A 71 6.24 -5.74 -9.06
N ALA A 72 6.19 -6.92 -8.44
CA ALA A 72 5.35 -8.02 -8.90
C ALA A 72 3.85 -7.77 -8.63
N LEU A 73 3.49 -7.15 -7.51
CA LEU A 73 2.10 -6.73 -7.28
C LEU A 73 1.70 -5.51 -8.10
N GLY A 74 2.63 -4.61 -8.42
CA GLY A 74 2.40 -3.51 -9.35
C GLY A 74 2.01 -4.01 -10.73
N ALA A 75 2.74 -5.00 -11.25
CA ALA A 75 2.39 -5.67 -12.52
C ALA A 75 1.01 -6.36 -12.45
N LYS A 76 0.70 -7.02 -11.34
CA LYS A 76 -0.63 -7.62 -11.11
C LYS A 76 -1.73 -6.56 -11.09
N TYR A 77 -1.51 -5.44 -10.42
CA TYR A 77 -2.43 -4.31 -10.36
C TYR A 77 -2.67 -3.71 -11.74
N GLU A 78 -1.61 -3.53 -12.55
CA GLU A 78 -1.72 -3.06 -13.94
C GLU A 78 -2.63 -3.98 -14.75
N GLN A 79 -2.40 -5.29 -14.69
CA GLN A 79 -3.19 -6.28 -15.43
C GLN A 79 -4.67 -6.23 -15.04
N LEU A 80 -4.96 -6.18 -13.74
CA LEU A 80 -6.34 -6.14 -13.22
C LEU A 80 -7.03 -4.83 -13.58
N LEU A 81 -6.33 -3.69 -13.48
CA LEU A 81 -6.87 -2.40 -13.86
C LEU A 81 -7.12 -2.30 -15.36
N LEU A 82 -6.20 -2.83 -16.18
CA LEU A 82 -6.38 -2.90 -17.62
C LEU A 82 -7.63 -3.70 -18.00
N ALA A 83 -7.84 -4.87 -17.39
CA ALA A 83 -9.04 -5.67 -17.64
C ALA A 83 -10.33 -4.90 -17.33
N VAL A 84 -10.38 -4.20 -16.20
CA VAL A 84 -11.53 -3.37 -15.80
C VAL A 84 -11.79 -2.24 -16.79
N GLU A 85 -10.74 -1.55 -17.24
CA GLU A 85 -10.89 -0.44 -18.19
C GLU A 85 -11.24 -0.91 -19.60
N LEU A 86 -10.76 -2.08 -20.02
CA LEU A 86 -11.16 -2.69 -21.30
C LEU A 86 -12.63 -3.13 -21.26
N GLU A 87 -13.12 -3.72 -20.18
CA GLU A 87 -14.54 -4.07 -20.03
C GLU A 87 -15.43 -2.83 -20.12
N LYS A 88 -15.04 -1.73 -19.45
CA LYS A 88 -15.71 -0.43 -19.57
C LYS A 88 -15.70 0.11 -21.00
N LEU A 89 -14.64 -0.17 -21.76
CA LEU A 89 -14.51 0.25 -23.14
C LEU A 89 -15.42 -0.57 -24.06
N GLU A 90 -15.50 -1.89 -23.86
CA GLU A 90 -16.39 -2.80 -24.61
C GLU A 90 -17.87 -2.46 -24.41
N ALA A 91 -18.24 -1.98 -23.22
CA ALA A 91 -19.58 -1.47 -22.95
C ALA A 91 -19.93 -0.21 -23.75
N ARG A 92 -18.92 0.53 -24.24
CA ARG A 92 -19.12 1.69 -25.13
C ARG A 92 -19.17 1.18 -26.56
N LYS A 93 -20.32 1.34 -27.23
CA LYS A 93 -20.55 0.93 -28.63
C LYS A 93 -19.70 1.75 -29.62
N LEU A 94 -18.38 1.58 -29.58
CA LEU A 94 -17.41 2.30 -30.41
C LEU A 94 -17.19 1.58 -31.74
N ASN A 95 -16.96 2.37 -32.79
CA ASN A 95 -16.46 1.84 -34.05
C ASN A 95 -14.97 1.43 -33.92
N GLU A 96 -14.49 0.64 -34.87
CA GLU A 96 -13.15 0.04 -34.84
C GLU A 96 -12.02 1.08 -34.73
N LYS A 97 -12.13 2.20 -35.47
CA LYS A 97 -11.14 3.28 -35.43
C LYS A 97 -11.09 3.97 -34.06
N GLN A 98 -12.24 4.20 -33.43
CA GLN A 98 -12.32 4.78 -32.08
C GLN A 98 -11.81 3.81 -31.02
N ARG A 99 -12.07 2.51 -31.21
CA ARG A 99 -11.65 1.45 -30.31
C ARG A 99 -10.13 1.38 -30.19
N GLY A 100 -9.40 1.36 -31.30
CA GLY A 100 -7.93 1.29 -31.26
C GLY A 100 -7.27 2.45 -30.50
N ALA A 101 -7.76 3.69 -30.69
CA ALA A 101 -7.25 4.83 -29.94
C ALA A 101 -7.62 4.77 -28.44
N ALA A 102 -8.83 4.32 -28.13
CA ALA A 102 -9.29 4.20 -26.75
C ALA A 102 -8.59 3.07 -25.98
N GLU A 103 -8.29 1.94 -26.63
CA GLU A 103 -7.50 0.85 -26.05
C GLU A 103 -6.07 1.32 -25.68
N GLN A 104 -5.43 2.13 -26.52
CA GLN A 104 -4.13 2.71 -26.21
C GLN A 104 -4.19 3.64 -25.00
N ASN A 105 -5.21 4.49 -24.92
CA ASN A 105 -5.42 5.35 -23.76
C ASN A 105 -5.65 4.53 -22.48
N VAL A 106 -6.48 3.49 -22.55
CA VAL A 106 -6.75 2.57 -21.44
C VAL A 106 -5.48 1.88 -20.95
N ARG A 107 -4.60 1.41 -21.85
CA ARG A 107 -3.28 0.87 -21.47
C ARG A 107 -2.42 1.90 -20.76
N GLY A 108 -2.40 3.15 -21.25
CA GLY A 108 -1.69 4.24 -20.60
C GLY A 108 -2.22 4.53 -19.18
N THR A 109 -3.54 4.56 -19.01
CA THR A 109 -4.18 4.75 -17.70
C THR A 109 -3.87 3.59 -16.74
N ALA A 110 -3.91 2.34 -17.21
CA ALA A 110 -3.58 1.18 -16.40
C ALA A 110 -2.13 1.23 -15.91
N LYS A 111 -1.20 1.51 -16.82
CA LYS A 111 0.23 1.67 -16.51
C LYS A 111 0.48 2.79 -15.49
N GLN A 112 -0.10 3.97 -15.72
CA GLN A 112 0.04 5.09 -14.77
C GLN A 112 -0.57 4.76 -13.41
N GLY A 113 -1.69 4.04 -13.39
CA GLY A 113 -2.30 3.54 -12.15
C GLY A 113 -1.38 2.60 -11.38
N ALA A 114 -0.70 1.69 -12.09
CA ALA A 114 0.28 0.78 -11.50
C ALA A 114 1.54 1.51 -11.00
N GLU A 115 2.07 2.47 -11.75
CA GLU A 115 3.20 3.30 -11.31
C GLU A 115 2.89 4.09 -10.03
N ASN A 116 1.67 4.63 -9.93
CA ASN A 116 1.23 5.33 -8.72
C ASN A 116 1.07 4.38 -7.53
N TRP A 117 0.55 3.17 -7.77
CA TRP A 117 0.43 2.15 -6.73
C TRP A 117 1.81 1.67 -6.27
N MET A 118 2.75 1.41 -7.19
CA MET A 118 4.13 1.01 -6.87
C MET A 118 4.82 2.09 -6.03
N ARG A 119 4.68 3.37 -6.39
CA ARG A 119 5.25 4.47 -5.59
C ARG A 119 4.72 4.49 -4.14
N ALA A 120 3.45 4.13 -3.94
CA ALA A 120 2.89 4.01 -2.59
C ALA A 120 3.44 2.77 -1.86
N CYS A 121 3.61 1.65 -2.57
CA CYS A 121 4.20 0.43 -2.03
C CYS A 121 5.68 0.62 -1.63
N GLU A 122 6.46 1.33 -2.44
CA GLU A 122 7.87 1.67 -2.16
C GLU A 122 8.02 2.43 -0.84
N GLY A 123 7.05 3.28 -0.50
CA GLY A 123 7.04 4.02 0.76
C GLY A 123 6.92 3.15 2.02
N ILE A 124 6.58 1.87 1.88
CA ILE A 124 6.46 0.91 2.98
C ILE A 124 7.42 -0.29 2.84
N VAL A 125 8.35 -0.27 1.89
CA VAL A 125 9.39 -1.30 1.78
C VAL A 125 10.27 -1.31 3.03
N GLY A 126 10.68 -2.51 3.47
CA GLY A 126 11.43 -2.72 4.72
C GLY A 126 10.56 -2.72 5.97
N THR A 127 9.24 -2.51 5.84
CA THR A 127 8.30 -2.66 6.96
C THR A 127 7.76 -4.08 7.05
N VAL A 128 7.38 -4.49 8.27
CA VAL A 128 6.73 -5.78 8.51
C VAL A 128 5.25 -5.66 8.19
N GLN A 129 4.79 -6.57 7.35
CA GLN A 129 3.42 -6.67 6.85
C GLN A 129 2.80 -8.03 7.18
N VAL A 130 1.49 -8.14 7.00
CA VAL A 130 0.76 -9.40 7.17
C VAL A 130 0.85 -10.22 5.89
N LYS A 131 1.61 -11.32 5.90
CA LYS A 131 1.88 -12.17 4.72
C LYS A 131 0.62 -12.61 3.97
N SER A 132 -0.43 -13.00 4.70
CA SER A 132 -1.68 -13.47 4.10
C SER A 132 -2.35 -12.43 3.20
N ARG A 133 -2.19 -11.13 3.49
CA ARG A 133 -2.72 -10.04 2.66
C ARG A 133 -1.99 -9.94 1.33
N TRP A 134 -0.67 -10.08 1.36
CA TRP A 134 0.16 -10.06 0.15
C TRP A 134 -0.14 -11.30 -0.71
N ASP A 135 -0.18 -12.49 -0.12
CA ASP A 135 -0.54 -13.73 -0.81
C ASP A 135 -1.96 -13.68 -1.40
N CYS A 136 -2.91 -13.09 -0.68
CA CYS A 136 -4.27 -12.84 -1.18
C CYS A 136 -4.24 -11.92 -2.41
N ALA A 137 -3.53 -10.78 -2.33
CA ALA A 137 -3.45 -9.82 -3.42
C ALA A 137 -2.79 -10.43 -4.68
N TYR A 138 -1.76 -11.26 -4.52
CA TYR A 138 -1.13 -11.99 -5.62
C TYR A 138 -2.09 -12.91 -6.36
N ARG A 139 -2.98 -13.59 -5.61
CA ARG A 139 -3.95 -14.55 -6.16
C ARG A 139 -5.25 -13.90 -6.64
N ALA A 140 -5.47 -12.62 -6.37
CA ALA A 140 -6.68 -11.92 -6.75
C ALA A 140 -6.91 -11.93 -8.28
N ASN A 141 -8.14 -12.22 -8.70
CA ASN A 141 -8.55 -12.21 -10.11
C ASN A 141 -9.32 -10.95 -10.50
N THR A 142 -9.70 -10.13 -9.52
CA THR A 142 -10.41 -8.86 -9.74
C THR A 142 -9.67 -7.74 -9.02
N LEU A 143 -9.81 -6.53 -9.57
CA LEU A 143 -9.23 -5.33 -8.95
C LEU A 143 -9.83 -5.07 -7.56
N ASP A 144 -11.11 -5.38 -7.36
CA ASP A 144 -11.76 -5.26 -6.05
C ASP A 144 -11.15 -6.22 -5.04
N ARG A 145 -10.98 -7.50 -5.41
CA ARG A 145 -10.37 -8.49 -4.51
C ARG A 145 -8.94 -8.13 -4.16
N PHE A 146 -8.16 -7.67 -5.15
CA PHE A 146 -6.81 -7.18 -4.89
C PHE A 146 -6.80 -6.09 -3.82
N LYS A 147 -7.64 -5.07 -3.98
CA LYS A 147 -7.73 -3.95 -3.02
C LYS A 147 -8.23 -4.41 -1.66
N GLY A 148 -9.24 -5.28 -1.62
CA GLY A 148 -9.75 -5.83 -0.38
C GLY A 148 -8.72 -6.69 0.36
N CYS A 149 -7.86 -7.44 -0.34
CA CYS A 149 -6.75 -8.14 0.28
C CYS A 149 -5.79 -7.15 0.99
N MET A 150 -5.41 -6.07 0.29
CA MET A 150 -4.53 -5.03 0.84
C MET A 150 -5.16 -4.29 2.04
N ASP A 151 -6.48 -4.05 1.97
CA ASP A 151 -7.26 -3.45 3.06
C ASP A 151 -7.52 -4.40 4.23
N GLY A 152 -7.24 -5.71 4.09
CA GLY A 152 -7.54 -6.74 5.08
C GLY A 152 -9.01 -7.17 5.13
N LYS A 153 -9.77 -6.99 4.05
CA LYS A 153 -11.17 -7.44 3.92
C LYS A 153 -11.29 -8.91 3.52
N TYR A 154 -10.28 -9.48 2.86
CA TYR A 154 -10.28 -10.84 2.31
C TYR A 154 -9.10 -11.69 2.82
N ASP A 155 -8.57 -11.39 4.01
CA ASP A 155 -7.33 -11.97 4.52
C ASP A 155 -7.46 -13.39 5.12
N ARG A 156 -8.67 -13.96 5.10
CA ARG A 156 -8.94 -15.36 5.46
C ARG A 156 -9.08 -16.24 4.22
N GLU A 157 -8.34 -17.34 4.19
CA GLU A 157 -8.59 -18.46 3.27
C GLU A 157 -10.03 -18.96 3.48
N GLY A 158 -10.92 -18.66 2.53
CA GLY A 158 -12.31 -19.10 2.55
C GLY A 158 -13.35 -18.03 2.19
N ASP A 159 -12.97 -16.75 2.14
CA ASP A 159 -13.83 -15.66 1.67
C ASP A 159 -13.74 -15.55 0.13
N ASP A 160 -14.38 -16.49 -0.57
CA ASP A 160 -14.62 -16.48 -2.03
C ASP A 160 -16.08 -16.13 -2.36
#